data_AF-A0A938W801-F1
#
_entry.id   AF-A0A938W801-F1
#
_cell.length_a   1.000
_cell.length_b   1.000
_cell.length_c   1.000
_cell.angle_alpha   90.00
_cell.angle_beta   90.00
_cell.angle_gamma   90.00
#
_symmetry.space_group_name_H-M   'P 1'
#
loop_
_entity.id
_entity.type
_entity.pdbx_description
1 polymer ?
#
loop_
_entity_poly.entity_id
_entity_poly.type
_entity_poly.pdbx_seq_one_letter_code
_entity_poly.pdbx_strand_id
1 'polypeptide(L)'
;MHYRSHYQTLFDKLKVTTAAEAAEVAQDEPRFIVSGRILADGSVADLDTQLATGLEATPADGSSPYRLVFGNGAAVLLEYPFAVGINAPPPEGFDDWPQAEQPFYVVAPYPNGVGWVELRRGADVLARFEPSAHAPTVQLIAPNGGELFAGDAVVQVSWTGSDQDGDDLRYSVYYSPDAGDTWAVIAPSVAATSLEWPLGNMPGTTVGGLVRVIARDGFHQAEDASDATFTVENKPPLAAILSPAAGQAILQCGRVHLQGAAFDPEGQVGPLVWRVDGEAVGDQIALGLAGLPVGPHVVTFRAEDQQGAAAEAEALLTVLADTDCDGMSDDFETRYGLDPDARADAALDRDDDGLTNGDEYWHGIDPTNPDSDGDGYRDGEEVALGSDPADPHSTPSRRALYLPLVLRAQ
;
A
#
# COMPACT_ATOMS: atom_id res chain seq x y z
N MET A 1 -22.73 10.69 10.29
CA MET A 1 -23.44 9.97 9.19
C MET A 1 -23.09 10.44 7.76
N HIS A 2 -22.09 11.30 7.54
CA HIS A 2 -21.82 11.87 6.21
C HIS A 2 -20.68 11.23 5.39
N TYR A 3 -19.95 10.25 5.92
CA TYR A 3 -18.82 9.64 5.19
C TYR A 3 -19.20 8.47 4.25
N ARG A 4 -20.38 7.87 4.41
CA ARG A 4 -20.82 6.73 3.57
C ARG A 4 -21.17 7.14 2.13
N SER A 5 -21.65 8.38 1.94
CA SER A 5 -22.13 8.87 0.64
C SER A 5 -21.02 9.15 -0.37
N HIS A 6 -19.83 9.56 0.07
CA HIS A 6 -18.75 9.92 -0.86
C HIS A 6 -18.12 8.68 -1.51
N TYR A 7 -17.85 7.65 -0.71
CA TYR A 7 -17.33 6.37 -1.20
C TYR A 7 -18.34 5.60 -2.04
N GLN A 8 -19.64 5.65 -1.70
CA GLN A 8 -20.68 4.99 -2.48
C GLN A 8 -20.86 5.65 -3.85
N THR A 9 -20.69 6.96 -3.95
CA THR A 9 -20.70 7.68 -5.24
C THR A 9 -19.49 7.34 -6.12
N LEU A 10 -18.32 7.12 -5.49
CA LEU A 10 -17.12 6.62 -6.18
C LEU A 10 -17.27 5.15 -6.61
N PHE A 11 -17.86 4.32 -5.76
CA PHE A 11 -18.14 2.90 -6.04
C PHE A 11 -19.24 2.71 -7.10
N ASP A 12 -20.24 3.59 -7.12
CA ASP A 12 -21.32 3.58 -8.11
C ASP A 12 -20.85 4.13 -9.47
N LYS A 13 -19.90 5.07 -9.49
CA LYS A 13 -19.15 5.44 -10.71
C LYS A 13 -18.31 4.28 -11.26
N LEU A 14 -17.83 3.38 -10.40
CA LEU A 14 -17.13 2.15 -10.80
C LEU A 14 -18.08 1.01 -11.21
N LYS A 15 -19.36 1.05 -10.81
CA LYS A 15 -20.35 -0.01 -11.08
C LYS A 15 -21.16 0.17 -12.37
N VAL A 16 -21.07 1.31 -13.06
CA VAL A 16 -21.78 1.54 -14.32
C VAL A 16 -20.82 1.63 -15.49
N THR A 17 -20.38 0.46 -15.96
CA THR A 17 -20.38 0.06 -17.39
C THR A 17 -20.14 -1.45 -17.49
N THR A 18 -21.03 -2.24 -16.91
CA THR A 18 -21.20 -3.66 -17.26
C THR A 18 -22.63 -3.89 -17.72
N ALA A 19 -22.98 -3.26 -18.86
CA ALA A 19 -24.10 -3.59 -19.75
C ALA A 19 -24.39 -2.40 -20.68
N ALA A 20 -23.49 -2.13 -21.62
CA ALA A 20 -23.83 -1.41 -22.83
C ALA A 20 -22.95 -2.01 -23.93
N GLU A 21 -23.61 -2.76 -24.81
CA GLU A 21 -23.11 -3.20 -26.11
C GLU A 21 -21.73 -3.88 -26.08
N ALA A 22 -21.74 -5.20 -26.26
CA ALA A 22 -20.60 -5.89 -26.84
C ALA A 22 -20.27 -5.22 -28.18
N ALA A 23 -19.43 -4.20 -28.13
CA ALA A 23 -18.69 -3.68 -29.25
C ALA A 23 -17.71 -4.79 -29.62
N GLU A 24 -18.13 -5.58 -30.59
CA GLU A 24 -17.26 -6.40 -31.42
C GLU A 24 -16.28 -5.45 -32.15
N VAL A 25 -15.27 -4.90 -31.45
CA VAL A 25 -14.29 -3.99 -32.04
C VAL A 25 -12.90 -4.15 -31.38
N ALA A 26 -11.94 -4.61 -32.18
CA ALA A 26 -10.47 -4.48 -32.06
C ALA A 26 -9.66 -5.40 -31.12
N GLN A 27 -9.99 -6.69 -30.96
CA GLN A 27 -9.11 -7.62 -30.21
C GLN A 27 -7.80 -8.00 -30.96
N ASP A 28 -7.69 -7.77 -32.27
CA ASP A 28 -6.52 -8.18 -33.09
C ASP A 28 -5.70 -7.03 -33.70
N GLU A 29 -6.02 -5.77 -33.43
CA GLU A 29 -5.24 -4.66 -33.99
C GLU A 29 -3.91 -4.48 -33.24
N PRO A 30 -2.77 -4.35 -33.94
CA PRO A 30 -1.50 -4.08 -33.31
C PRO A 30 -1.49 -2.69 -32.66
N ARG A 31 -0.87 -2.64 -31.49
CA ARG A 31 -0.64 -1.46 -30.67
C ARG A 31 0.86 -1.36 -30.40
N PHE A 32 1.37 -0.14 -30.51
CA PHE A 32 2.74 0.17 -30.17
C PHE A 32 2.79 0.84 -28.82
N ILE A 33 3.48 0.21 -27.89
CA ILE A 33 3.70 0.67 -26.53
C ILE A 33 5.07 1.35 -26.51
N VAL A 34 5.12 2.54 -25.94
CA VAL A 34 6.38 3.22 -25.63
C VAL A 34 6.32 3.70 -24.19
N SER A 35 7.36 3.42 -23.41
CA SER A 35 7.49 3.91 -22.05
C SER A 35 8.90 4.44 -21.81
N GLY A 36 9.04 5.28 -20.79
CA GLY A 36 10.33 5.82 -20.39
C GLY A 36 10.17 7.04 -19.49
N ARG A 37 11.27 7.78 -19.34
CA ARG A 37 11.32 9.01 -18.54
C ARG A 37 11.87 10.15 -19.37
N ILE A 38 11.21 11.31 -19.30
CA ILE A 38 11.79 12.58 -19.77
C ILE A 38 12.56 13.20 -18.61
N LEU A 39 13.86 13.40 -18.78
CA LEU A 39 14.74 14.02 -17.79
C LEU A 39 14.62 15.54 -17.79
N ALA A 40 15.15 16.20 -16.76
CA ALA A 40 15.07 17.66 -16.60
C ALA A 40 15.76 18.44 -17.72
N ASP A 41 16.77 17.84 -18.35
CA ASP A 41 17.47 18.42 -19.52
C ASP A 41 16.71 18.19 -20.85
N GLY A 42 15.58 17.47 -20.82
CA GLY A 42 14.75 17.14 -21.96
C GLY A 42 15.18 15.88 -22.72
N SER A 43 16.23 15.18 -22.27
CA SER A 43 16.61 13.87 -22.82
C SER A 43 15.68 12.75 -22.33
N VAL A 44 15.79 11.58 -22.95
CA VAL A 44 14.97 10.40 -22.65
C VAL A 44 15.83 9.33 -22.02
N ALA A 45 15.32 8.70 -20.95
CA ALA A 45 15.95 7.58 -20.27
C ALA A 45 14.98 6.39 -20.14
N ASP A 46 15.54 5.19 -19.96
CA ASP A 46 14.83 3.91 -19.79
C ASP A 46 13.74 3.68 -20.82
N LEU A 47 14.06 4.01 -22.06
CA LEU A 47 13.15 3.88 -23.18
C LEU A 47 12.92 2.39 -23.45
N ASP A 48 11.65 1.99 -23.43
CA ASP A 48 11.23 0.64 -23.76
C ASP A 48 10.10 0.69 -24.79
N THR A 49 10.13 -0.22 -25.76
CA THR A 49 9.17 -0.29 -26.85
C THR A 49 8.63 -1.70 -26.97
N GLN A 50 7.35 -1.83 -27.32
CA GLN A 50 6.74 -3.13 -27.52
C GLN A 50 5.60 -3.06 -28.52
N LEU A 51 5.49 -4.08 -29.37
CA LEU A 51 4.28 -4.34 -30.14
C LEU A 51 3.40 -5.37 -29.42
N ALA A 52 2.11 -5.09 -29.29
CA ALA A 52 1.12 -5.96 -28.64
C ALA A 52 -0.25 -5.88 -29.32
N THR A 53 -1.14 -6.81 -29.05
CA THR A 53 -2.55 -6.79 -29.51
C THR A 53 -3.51 -6.77 -28.31
N GLY A 54 -4.79 -6.50 -28.56
CA GLY A 54 -5.82 -6.56 -27.51
C GLY A 54 -5.76 -5.45 -26.45
N LEU A 55 -4.95 -4.41 -26.67
CA LEU A 55 -4.84 -3.25 -25.77
C LEU A 55 -5.67 -2.06 -26.27
N GLU A 56 -6.31 -1.36 -25.33
CA GLU A 56 -6.90 -0.05 -25.59
C GLU A 56 -5.80 1.00 -25.75
N ALA A 57 -5.99 1.92 -26.70
CA ALA A 57 -5.06 3.01 -26.90
C ALA A 57 -5.18 4.03 -25.74
N THR A 58 -4.04 4.55 -25.27
CA THR A 58 -4.00 5.63 -24.28
C THR A 58 -4.72 6.85 -24.82
N PRO A 59 -5.66 7.49 -24.11
CA PRO A 59 -6.39 8.64 -24.62
C PRO A 59 -5.46 9.74 -25.16
N ALA A 60 -5.75 10.19 -26.37
CA ALA A 60 -4.95 11.18 -27.06
C ALA A 60 -5.05 12.55 -26.37
N ASP A 61 -3.92 13.21 -26.10
CA ASP A 61 -3.88 14.54 -25.49
C ASP A 61 -3.31 15.59 -26.46
N GLY A 62 -4.21 16.22 -27.22
CA GLY A 62 -3.83 17.24 -28.20
C GLY A 62 -3.15 18.48 -27.61
N SER A 63 -3.27 18.72 -26.29
CA SER A 63 -2.63 19.85 -25.61
C SER A 63 -1.16 19.59 -25.26
N SER A 64 -0.78 18.32 -25.13
CA SER A 64 0.60 17.92 -24.91
C SER A 64 1.47 18.33 -26.10
N PRO A 65 2.75 18.71 -25.89
CA PRO A 65 3.71 18.90 -26.99
C PRO A 65 4.32 17.59 -27.49
N TYR A 66 4.07 16.45 -26.82
CA TYR A 66 4.69 15.16 -27.13
C TYR A 66 3.88 14.35 -28.12
N ARG A 67 4.57 13.76 -29.10
CA ARG A 67 3.96 12.96 -30.18
C ARG A 67 4.75 11.68 -30.40
N LEU A 68 4.05 10.57 -30.63
CA LEU A 68 4.60 9.46 -31.40
C LEU A 68 4.28 9.68 -32.86
N VAL A 69 5.31 9.75 -33.70
CA VAL A 69 5.17 9.94 -35.15
C VAL A 69 5.59 8.67 -35.86
N PHE A 70 4.67 8.07 -36.60
CA PHE A 70 4.87 6.85 -37.36
C PHE A 70 5.05 7.22 -38.83
N GLY A 71 6.05 6.66 -39.49
CA GLY A 71 6.30 6.96 -40.90
C GLY A 71 6.92 5.82 -41.68
N ASN A 72 7.01 6.01 -43.00
CA ASN A 72 7.69 5.12 -43.93
C ASN A 72 8.32 5.95 -45.05
N GLY A 73 9.65 5.86 -45.20
CA GLY A 73 10.41 6.77 -46.04
C GLY A 73 10.16 8.22 -45.64
N ALA A 74 9.71 9.05 -46.59
CA ALA A 74 9.38 10.46 -46.37
C ALA A 74 7.92 10.69 -45.92
N ALA A 75 7.07 9.66 -45.90
CA ALA A 75 5.66 9.79 -45.55
C ALA A 75 5.44 9.62 -44.05
N VAL A 76 4.60 10.50 -43.46
CA VAL A 76 4.04 10.33 -42.12
C VAL A 76 2.72 9.59 -42.25
N LEU A 77 2.57 8.50 -41.48
CA LEU A 77 1.40 7.63 -41.46
C LEU A 77 0.43 8.00 -40.33
N LEU A 78 0.97 8.35 -39.16
CA LEU A 78 0.18 8.72 -37.97
C LEU A 78 1.00 9.65 -37.08
N GLU A 79 0.34 10.66 -36.50
CA GLU A 79 0.85 11.42 -35.36
C GLU A 79 -0.07 11.20 -34.17
N TYR A 80 0.45 10.64 -33.09
CA TYR A 80 -0.32 10.30 -31.90
C TYR A 80 0.09 11.17 -30.71
N PRO A 81 -0.77 12.09 -30.26
CA PRO A 81 -0.46 12.97 -29.14
C PRO A 81 -0.74 12.28 -27.81
N PHE A 82 0.18 12.41 -26.84
CA PHE A 82 0.06 11.74 -25.54
C PHE A 82 0.60 12.61 -24.41
N ALA A 83 0.05 12.44 -23.21
CA ALA A 83 0.48 13.16 -22.02
C ALA A 83 1.78 12.56 -21.44
N VAL A 84 2.63 13.42 -20.91
CA VAL A 84 3.83 13.05 -20.14
C VAL A 84 3.64 13.50 -18.69
N GLY A 85 4.08 12.68 -17.75
CA GLY A 85 3.92 12.92 -16.32
C GLY A 85 2.60 12.38 -15.77
N ILE A 86 2.68 11.79 -14.57
CA ILE A 86 1.51 11.57 -13.72
C ILE A 86 1.27 12.91 -13.00
N ASN A 87 0.15 13.58 -13.27
CA ASN A 87 -0.27 14.75 -12.49
C ASN A 87 -0.71 14.30 -11.08
N ALA A 88 0.22 13.79 -10.28
CA ALA A 88 0.04 13.62 -8.85
C ALA A 88 0.64 14.85 -8.16
N PRO A 89 -0.15 15.68 -7.45
CA PRO A 89 0.43 16.69 -6.58
C PRO A 89 1.33 16.00 -5.55
N PRO A 90 2.45 16.62 -5.14
CA PRO A 90 3.27 16.08 -4.07
C PRO A 90 2.40 15.88 -2.81
N PRO A 91 2.60 14.79 -2.05
CA PRO A 91 2.00 14.66 -0.73
C PRO A 91 2.37 15.87 0.12
N GLU A 92 1.42 16.40 0.89
CA GLU A 92 1.69 17.51 1.82
C GLU A 92 2.86 17.15 2.74
N GLY A 93 3.87 18.02 2.83
CA GLY A 93 5.07 17.82 3.67
C GLY A 93 6.31 17.27 2.96
N PHE A 94 6.27 17.04 1.65
CA PHE A 94 7.45 16.67 0.84
C PHE A 94 7.90 17.82 -0.08
N ASP A 95 8.77 18.70 0.43
CA ASP A 95 9.34 19.84 -0.34
C ASP A 95 10.32 19.41 -1.45
N ASP A 96 10.83 18.17 -1.40
CA ASP A 96 11.79 17.59 -2.35
C ASP A 96 11.16 16.54 -3.29
N TRP A 97 9.87 16.66 -3.62
CA TRP A 97 9.28 15.78 -4.64
C TRP A 97 9.94 16.06 -6.00
N PRO A 98 10.65 15.09 -6.60
CA PRO A 98 11.45 15.36 -7.79
C PRO A 98 10.54 15.70 -8.97
N GLN A 99 10.36 16.99 -9.23
CA GLN A 99 9.69 17.51 -10.42
C GLN A 99 10.55 17.38 -11.69
N ALA A 100 11.74 16.77 -11.57
CA ALA A 100 12.76 16.75 -12.60
C ALA A 100 12.59 15.64 -13.63
N GLU A 101 11.87 14.55 -13.32
CA GLU A 101 11.73 13.41 -14.21
C GLU A 101 10.25 13.09 -14.42
N GLN A 102 9.81 13.14 -15.68
CA GLN A 102 8.43 12.88 -16.02
C GLN A 102 8.31 11.51 -16.71
N PRO A 103 7.77 10.49 -16.02
CA PRO A 103 7.53 9.21 -16.64
C PRO A 103 6.40 9.32 -17.68
N PHE A 104 6.44 8.45 -18.68
CA PHE A 104 5.35 8.28 -19.62
C PHE A 104 5.16 6.82 -19.98
N TYR A 105 3.92 6.48 -20.31
CA TYR A 105 3.50 5.20 -20.85
C TYR A 105 2.39 5.48 -21.84
N VAL A 106 2.62 5.15 -23.11
CA VAL A 106 1.67 5.39 -24.19
C VAL A 106 1.45 4.10 -24.98
N VAL A 107 0.19 3.76 -25.18
CA VAL A 107 -0.28 2.72 -26.09
C VAL A 107 -0.90 3.44 -27.28
N ALA A 108 -0.25 3.39 -28.44
CA ALA A 108 -0.71 4.03 -29.67
C ALA A 108 -1.17 2.98 -30.70
N PRO A 109 -2.11 3.30 -31.59
CA PRO A 109 -2.37 2.50 -32.78
C PRO A 109 -1.08 2.32 -33.60
N TYR A 110 -0.86 1.13 -34.17
CA TYR A 110 0.28 0.86 -35.05
C TYR A 110 -0.18 0.72 -36.51
N PRO A 111 0.03 1.74 -37.37
CA PRO A 111 -0.39 1.68 -38.77
C PRO A 111 0.32 0.56 -39.55
N ASN A 112 -0.34 0.03 -40.58
CA ASN A 112 0.30 -0.91 -41.50
C ASN A 112 1.44 -0.23 -42.27
N GLY A 113 2.57 -0.93 -42.40
CA GLY A 113 3.70 -0.49 -43.23
C GLY A 113 4.56 0.60 -42.60
N VAL A 114 4.56 0.73 -41.27
CA VAL A 114 5.54 1.56 -40.54
C VAL A 114 6.95 1.09 -40.87
N GLY A 115 7.82 2.03 -41.21
CA GLY A 115 9.26 1.83 -41.41
C GLY A 115 10.12 2.60 -40.40
N TRP A 116 9.53 3.52 -39.64
CA TRP A 116 10.16 4.17 -38.48
C TRP A 116 9.12 4.77 -37.54
N VAL A 117 9.47 4.90 -36.27
CA VAL A 117 8.71 5.59 -35.23
C VAL A 117 9.61 6.63 -34.57
N GLU A 118 9.10 7.82 -34.32
CA GLU A 118 9.83 8.87 -33.61
C GLU A 118 9.04 9.35 -32.40
N LEU A 119 9.72 9.41 -31.26
CA LEU A 119 9.26 10.14 -30.09
C LEU A 119 9.69 11.60 -30.26
N ARG A 120 8.73 12.52 -30.30
CA ARG A 120 8.98 13.95 -30.52
C ARG A 120 8.44 14.84 -29.42
N ARG A 121 9.06 16.00 -29.26
CA ARG A 121 8.54 17.16 -28.52
C ARG A 121 8.53 18.37 -29.44
N GLY A 122 7.35 18.76 -29.93
CA GLY A 122 7.23 19.74 -31.00
C GLY A 122 7.99 19.30 -32.26
N ALA A 123 8.99 20.08 -32.68
CA ALA A 123 9.82 19.75 -33.84
C ALA A 123 11.02 18.86 -33.51
N ASP A 124 11.38 18.72 -32.23
CA ASP A 124 12.56 17.97 -31.80
C ASP A 124 12.28 16.47 -31.81
N VAL A 125 13.20 15.69 -32.40
CA VAL A 125 13.20 14.23 -32.31
C VAL A 125 14.01 13.84 -31.08
N LEU A 126 13.34 13.22 -30.12
CA LEU A 126 13.96 12.78 -28.86
C LEU A 126 14.50 11.35 -28.96
N ALA A 127 13.80 10.49 -29.70
CA ALA A 127 14.24 9.14 -30.02
C ALA A 127 13.63 8.69 -31.35
N ARG A 128 14.32 7.78 -32.03
CA ARG A 128 13.87 7.15 -33.27
C ARG A 128 14.05 5.65 -33.16
N PHE A 129 13.05 4.92 -33.62
CA PHE A 129 12.99 3.47 -33.64
C PHE A 129 12.71 3.02 -35.06
N GLU A 130 13.29 1.90 -35.46
CA GLU A 130 13.03 1.29 -36.77
C GLU A 130 12.59 -0.15 -36.52
N PRO A 131 11.52 -0.63 -37.18
CA PRO A 131 11.07 -2.00 -36.98
C PRO A 131 12.20 -3.00 -37.25
N SER A 132 12.47 -3.84 -36.25
CA SER A 132 13.40 -4.96 -36.36
C SER A 132 12.99 -5.88 -37.52
N ALA A 133 13.97 -6.49 -38.20
CA ALA A 133 13.71 -7.37 -39.34
C ALA A 133 13.57 -8.84 -38.91
N HIS A 134 14.21 -9.25 -37.82
CA HIS A 134 14.21 -10.61 -37.31
C HIS A 134 13.82 -10.63 -35.84
N ALA A 135 13.09 -11.66 -35.42
CA ALA A 135 12.78 -11.82 -34.01
C ALA A 135 14.03 -12.24 -33.22
N PRO A 136 14.14 -11.85 -31.94
CA PRO A 136 15.23 -12.29 -31.09
C PRO A 136 15.11 -13.79 -30.76
N THR A 137 16.14 -14.35 -30.15
CA THR A 137 16.11 -15.66 -29.51
C THR A 137 16.42 -15.53 -28.03
N VAL A 138 15.88 -16.45 -27.22
CA VAL A 138 16.16 -16.53 -25.79
C VAL A 138 16.20 -18.00 -25.37
N GLN A 139 17.07 -18.31 -24.42
CA GLN A 139 17.10 -19.62 -23.77
C GLN A 139 17.36 -19.46 -22.28
N LEU A 140 16.45 -19.94 -21.44
CA LEU A 140 16.63 -19.98 -19.99
C LEU A 140 17.68 -21.04 -19.63
N ILE A 141 18.65 -20.66 -18.78
CA ILE A 141 19.71 -21.56 -18.31
C ILE A 141 19.37 -22.10 -16.92
N ALA A 142 18.92 -21.22 -16.01
CA ALA A 142 18.58 -21.59 -14.63
C ALA A 142 17.59 -20.58 -14.02
N PRO A 143 16.66 -21.02 -13.15
CA PRO A 143 16.37 -22.42 -12.81
C PRO A 143 15.71 -23.15 -13.98
N ASN A 144 16.05 -24.43 -14.17
CA ASN A 144 15.61 -25.20 -15.34
C ASN A 144 14.94 -26.55 -15.00
N GLY A 145 14.78 -26.85 -13.71
CA GLY A 145 13.94 -27.94 -13.23
C GLY A 145 14.64 -28.88 -12.25
N GLY A 146 13.88 -29.37 -11.28
CA GLY A 146 14.32 -30.30 -10.24
C GLY A 146 15.05 -29.67 -9.06
N GLU A 147 15.34 -28.37 -9.09
CA GLU A 147 15.94 -27.66 -7.96
C GLU A 147 14.98 -27.57 -6.77
N LEU A 148 15.54 -27.49 -5.56
CA LEU A 148 14.80 -27.22 -4.32
C LEU A 148 15.37 -25.94 -3.69
N PHE A 149 14.52 -24.93 -3.52
CA PHE A 149 14.85 -23.67 -2.87
C PHE A 149 14.11 -23.54 -1.55
N ALA A 150 14.87 -23.39 -0.46
CA ALA A 150 14.36 -23.33 0.91
C ALA A 150 14.47 -21.91 1.50
N GLY A 151 13.52 -21.55 2.36
CA GLY A 151 13.52 -20.30 3.12
C GLY A 151 13.67 -19.03 2.26
N ASP A 152 14.49 -18.09 2.73
CA ASP A 152 14.70 -16.78 2.11
C ASP A 152 15.87 -16.76 1.13
N ALA A 153 16.12 -17.87 0.43
CA ALA A 153 17.23 -17.99 -0.49
C ALA A 153 17.20 -16.90 -1.58
N VAL A 154 18.40 -16.50 -2.04
CA VAL A 154 18.57 -15.66 -3.22
C VAL A 154 18.93 -16.56 -4.39
N VAL A 155 18.01 -16.70 -5.34
CA VAL A 155 18.17 -17.55 -6.52
C VAL A 155 18.80 -16.74 -7.65
N GLN A 156 19.83 -17.30 -8.29
CA GLN A 156 20.37 -16.72 -9.53
C GLN A 156 19.52 -17.20 -10.71
N VAL A 157 18.82 -16.27 -11.36
CA VAL A 157 18.12 -16.52 -12.62
C VAL A 157 19.04 -16.11 -13.76
N SER A 158 19.24 -16.98 -14.74
CA SER A 158 20.15 -16.71 -15.87
C SER A 158 19.64 -17.29 -17.18
N TRP A 159 19.93 -16.60 -18.28
CA TRP A 159 19.51 -16.96 -19.63
C TRP A 159 20.56 -16.52 -20.66
N THR A 160 20.39 -16.95 -21.91
CA THR A 160 21.03 -16.35 -23.07
C THR A 160 19.98 -15.64 -23.92
N GLY A 161 20.37 -14.60 -24.64
CA GLY A 161 19.56 -14.04 -25.70
C GLY A 161 20.44 -13.46 -26.79
N SER A 162 19.93 -13.48 -28.02
CA SER A 162 20.62 -12.90 -29.17
C SER A 162 19.63 -12.38 -30.18
N ASP A 163 20.05 -11.35 -30.91
CA ASP A 163 19.30 -10.80 -32.02
C ASP A 163 20.16 -10.87 -33.28
N GLN A 164 19.56 -11.22 -34.42
CA GLN A 164 20.30 -11.36 -35.68
C GLN A 164 20.69 -10.01 -36.28
N ASP A 165 19.89 -8.98 -36.05
CA ASP A 165 20.09 -7.63 -36.53
C ASP A 165 21.02 -6.82 -35.60
N GLY A 166 21.25 -7.35 -34.40
CA GLY A 166 22.14 -6.76 -33.39
C GLY A 166 21.44 -5.71 -32.54
N ASP A 167 20.10 -5.73 -32.52
CA ASP A 167 19.29 -4.85 -31.69
C ASP A 167 19.51 -5.13 -30.19
N ASP A 168 19.41 -4.07 -29.38
CA ASP A 168 19.51 -4.17 -27.94
C ASP A 168 18.28 -4.90 -27.38
N LEU A 169 18.51 -5.94 -26.58
CA LEU A 169 17.44 -6.74 -25.99
C LEU A 169 17.07 -6.30 -24.58
N ARG A 170 15.76 -6.31 -24.32
CA ARG A 170 15.17 -6.18 -22.99
C ARG A 170 14.47 -7.47 -22.61
N TYR A 171 14.62 -7.86 -21.35
CA TYR A 171 14.07 -9.10 -20.82
C TYR A 171 13.04 -8.83 -19.73
N SER A 172 11.90 -9.51 -19.82
CA SER A 172 10.93 -9.62 -18.73
C SER A 172 11.03 -11.02 -18.12
N VAL A 173 11.15 -11.11 -16.81
CA VAL A 173 11.31 -12.37 -16.06
C VAL A 173 10.10 -12.59 -15.16
N TYR A 174 9.52 -13.79 -15.22
CA TYR A 174 8.32 -14.16 -14.49
C TYR A 174 8.54 -15.44 -13.70
N TYR A 175 7.82 -15.56 -12.58
CA TYR A 175 7.74 -16.76 -11.76
C TYR A 175 6.31 -17.28 -11.70
N SER A 176 6.16 -18.59 -11.75
CA SER A 176 4.90 -19.30 -11.56
C SER A 176 5.05 -20.31 -10.41
N PRO A 177 4.25 -20.24 -9.34
CA PRO A 177 4.23 -21.26 -8.27
C PRO A 177 3.39 -22.51 -8.61
N ASP A 178 2.59 -22.47 -9.67
CA ASP A 178 1.52 -23.41 -10.00
C ASP A 178 1.66 -24.02 -11.40
N ALA A 179 2.90 -24.34 -11.79
CA ALA A 179 3.24 -25.01 -13.05
C ALA A 179 2.76 -24.31 -14.34
N GLY A 180 2.58 -22.98 -14.28
CA GLY A 180 2.33 -22.10 -15.41
C GLY A 180 0.92 -21.55 -15.49
N ASP A 181 0.06 -21.89 -14.53
CA ASP A 181 -1.33 -21.41 -14.48
C ASP A 181 -1.38 -19.90 -14.18
N THR A 182 -0.53 -19.41 -13.26
CA THR A 182 -0.39 -17.98 -12.93
C THR A 182 1.06 -17.54 -12.97
N TRP A 183 1.29 -16.27 -13.30
CA TRP A 183 2.63 -15.70 -13.46
C TRP A 183 2.76 -14.36 -12.73
N ALA A 184 3.68 -14.29 -11.79
CA ALA A 184 4.10 -13.06 -11.13
C ALA A 184 5.34 -12.49 -11.82
N VAL A 185 5.44 -11.17 -11.90
CA VAL A 185 6.63 -10.49 -12.45
C VAL A 185 7.75 -10.54 -11.41
N ILE A 186 8.92 -11.07 -11.80
CA ILE A 186 10.17 -10.89 -11.03
C ILE A 186 10.84 -9.58 -11.45
N ALA A 187 10.99 -9.37 -12.76
CA ALA A 187 11.59 -8.16 -13.32
C ALA A 187 10.88 -7.80 -14.64
N PRO A 188 10.36 -6.57 -14.79
CA PRO A 188 9.57 -6.22 -15.97
C PRO A 188 10.41 -5.90 -17.21
N SER A 189 11.63 -5.35 -17.04
CA SER A 189 12.50 -4.94 -18.15
C SER A 189 13.94 -4.79 -17.66
N VAL A 190 14.82 -5.73 -18.04
CA VAL A 190 16.27 -5.70 -17.71
C VAL A 190 17.11 -5.91 -18.97
N ALA A 191 18.30 -5.32 -19.02
CA ALA A 191 19.26 -5.54 -20.12
C ALA A 191 20.28 -6.65 -19.81
N ALA A 192 20.48 -6.98 -18.53
CA ALA A 192 21.37 -8.06 -18.12
C ALA A 192 20.74 -9.42 -18.48
N THR A 193 21.58 -10.44 -18.68
CA THR A 193 21.14 -11.82 -18.95
C THR A 193 21.11 -12.70 -17.69
N SER A 194 21.15 -12.07 -16.52
CA SER A 194 21.00 -12.71 -15.23
C SER A 194 20.55 -11.70 -14.17
N LEU A 195 19.87 -12.18 -13.13
CA LEU A 195 19.51 -11.40 -11.97
C LEU A 195 19.51 -12.24 -10.68
N GLU A 196 19.64 -11.54 -9.56
CA GLU A 196 19.42 -12.12 -8.23
C GLU A 196 17.94 -11.99 -7.87
N TRP A 197 17.32 -13.10 -7.51
CA TRP A 197 15.91 -13.17 -7.15
C TRP A 197 15.77 -13.60 -5.68
N PRO A 198 15.53 -12.65 -4.75
CA PRO A 198 15.29 -12.97 -3.35
C PRO A 198 13.91 -13.58 -3.16
N LEU A 199 13.84 -14.78 -2.58
CA LEU A 199 12.59 -15.53 -2.45
C LEU A 199 11.73 -15.11 -1.27
N GLY A 200 12.22 -14.32 -0.30
CA GLY A 200 11.57 -14.16 1.01
C GLY A 200 10.08 -13.78 0.99
N ASN A 201 9.63 -12.99 0.02
CA ASN A 201 8.21 -12.59 -0.12
C ASN A 201 7.49 -13.27 -1.29
N MET A 202 8.14 -14.21 -1.98
CA MET A 202 7.54 -14.92 -3.12
C MET A 202 6.76 -16.13 -2.63
N PRO A 203 5.63 -16.49 -3.25
CA PRO A 203 4.95 -17.74 -2.93
C PRO A 203 5.90 -18.93 -3.10
N GLY A 204 5.83 -19.90 -2.19
CA GLY A 204 6.26 -21.27 -2.41
C GLY A 204 5.45 -21.95 -3.50
N THR A 205 5.96 -23.08 -3.99
CA THR A 205 5.31 -23.81 -5.08
C THR A 205 4.15 -24.65 -4.57
N THR A 206 3.00 -24.59 -5.24
CA THR A 206 1.81 -25.39 -4.91
C THR A 206 1.76 -26.70 -5.71
N VAL A 207 2.09 -26.63 -7.00
CA VAL A 207 2.16 -27.78 -7.92
C VAL A 207 3.58 -27.97 -8.44
N GLY A 208 4.27 -26.86 -8.69
CA GLY A 208 5.65 -26.83 -9.20
C GLY A 208 6.02 -25.44 -9.69
N GLY A 209 7.27 -25.07 -9.51
CA GLY A 209 7.82 -23.77 -9.88
C GLY A 209 8.29 -23.74 -11.31
N LEU A 210 7.99 -22.66 -12.04
CA LEU A 210 8.58 -22.34 -13.34
C LEU A 210 9.08 -20.90 -13.35
N VAL A 211 10.15 -20.65 -14.10
CA VAL A 211 10.56 -19.31 -14.52
C VAL A 211 10.36 -19.19 -16.02
N ARG A 212 9.93 -18.01 -16.49
CA ARG A 212 9.86 -17.66 -17.91
C ARG A 212 10.60 -16.36 -18.15
N VAL A 213 11.35 -16.31 -19.23
CA VAL A 213 12.01 -15.09 -19.73
C VAL A 213 11.46 -14.77 -21.10
N ILE A 214 11.03 -13.52 -21.29
CA ILE A 214 10.61 -12.98 -22.58
C ILE A 214 11.66 -11.96 -23.01
N ALA A 215 12.34 -12.22 -24.13
CA ALA A 215 13.23 -11.28 -24.79
C ALA A 215 12.44 -10.43 -25.80
N ARG A 216 12.73 -9.13 -25.83
CA ARG A 216 12.09 -8.15 -26.72
C ARG A 216 13.18 -7.28 -27.35
N ASP A 217 13.04 -7.01 -28.65
CA ASP A 217 13.90 -6.10 -29.42
C ASP A 217 13.21 -4.74 -29.70
N GLY A 218 11.99 -4.56 -29.18
CA GLY A 218 11.14 -3.40 -29.44
C GLY A 218 9.94 -3.66 -30.34
N PHE A 219 10.01 -4.67 -31.20
CA PHE A 219 9.01 -4.97 -32.24
C PHE A 219 8.60 -6.44 -32.28
N HIS A 220 9.55 -7.34 -32.01
CA HIS A 220 9.38 -8.77 -31.88
C HIS A 220 9.66 -9.22 -30.45
N GLN A 221 9.23 -10.44 -30.17
CA GLN A 221 9.53 -11.11 -28.92
C GLN A 221 9.81 -12.59 -29.15
N ALA A 222 10.64 -13.15 -28.27
CA ALA A 222 10.81 -14.58 -28.08
C ALA A 222 10.69 -14.89 -26.59
N GLU A 223 10.26 -16.10 -26.26
CA GLU A 223 10.15 -16.54 -24.88
C GLU A 223 10.73 -17.94 -24.71
N ASP A 224 11.23 -18.18 -23.51
CA ASP A 224 11.62 -19.51 -23.06
C ASP A 224 11.29 -19.67 -21.57
N ALA A 225 11.06 -20.89 -21.13
CA ALA A 225 10.70 -21.22 -19.75
C ALA A 225 11.48 -22.43 -19.25
N SER A 226 11.45 -22.67 -17.94
CA SER A 226 12.12 -23.83 -17.34
C SER A 226 11.68 -25.13 -18.01
N ASP A 227 12.64 -26.00 -18.36
CA ASP A 227 12.41 -27.28 -19.03
C ASP A 227 11.60 -28.27 -18.17
N ALA A 228 11.71 -28.16 -16.85
CA ALA A 228 10.91 -28.90 -15.89
C ALA A 228 10.61 -28.03 -14.65
N THR A 229 9.68 -28.50 -13.82
CA THR A 229 9.33 -27.81 -12.57
C THR A 229 10.45 -27.92 -11.54
N PHE A 230 10.65 -26.86 -10.76
CA PHE A 230 11.44 -26.86 -9.53
C PHE A 230 10.53 -26.70 -8.30
N THR A 231 11.08 -26.76 -7.10
CA THR A 231 10.34 -26.59 -5.85
C THR A 231 10.85 -25.37 -5.10
N VAL A 232 9.93 -24.51 -4.67
CA VAL A 232 10.19 -23.49 -3.65
C VAL A 232 9.41 -23.91 -2.42
N GLU A 233 10.09 -24.07 -1.30
CA GLU A 233 9.45 -24.48 -0.06
C GLU A 233 8.38 -23.47 0.37
N ASN A 234 7.34 -24.01 0.99
CA ASN A 234 6.24 -23.26 1.58
C ASN A 234 6.77 -22.32 2.67
N LYS A 235 6.26 -21.09 2.67
CA LYS A 235 6.59 -20.08 3.67
C LYS A 235 5.56 -20.09 4.78
N PRO A 236 5.98 -19.88 6.04
CA PRO A 236 5.03 -19.64 7.09
C PRO A 236 4.23 -18.36 6.78
N PRO A 237 2.96 -18.28 7.21
CA PRO A 237 2.22 -17.05 7.12
C PRO A 237 2.90 -15.97 7.96
N LEU A 238 2.58 -14.70 7.70
CA LEU A 238 2.82 -13.59 8.60
C LEU A 238 1.60 -13.44 9.52
N ALA A 239 1.85 -13.18 10.80
CA ALA A 239 0.82 -12.85 11.80
C ALA A 239 1.22 -11.58 12.54
N ALA A 240 0.26 -10.70 12.78
CA ALA A 240 0.46 -9.47 13.53
C ALA A 240 -0.76 -9.18 14.42
N ILE A 241 -0.49 -8.63 15.60
CA ILE A 241 -1.51 -8.06 16.48
C ILE A 241 -1.55 -6.55 16.22
N LEU A 242 -2.71 -6.06 15.76
CA LEU A 242 -2.98 -4.63 15.58
C LEU A 242 -3.58 -4.01 16.84
N SER A 243 -4.32 -4.80 17.62
CA SER A 243 -4.85 -4.43 18.93
C SER A 243 -4.93 -5.69 19.81
N PRO A 244 -4.52 -5.64 21.09
CA PRO A 244 -4.05 -4.44 21.80
C PRO A 244 -2.69 -3.95 21.31
N ALA A 245 -2.40 -2.67 21.53
CA ALA A 245 -1.04 -2.15 21.37
C ALA A 245 -0.11 -2.82 22.39
N ALA A 246 1.16 -2.98 22.05
CA ALA A 246 2.13 -3.61 22.95
C ALA A 246 2.24 -2.81 24.26
N GLY A 247 1.92 -3.46 25.39
CA GLY A 247 1.94 -2.83 26.71
C GLY A 247 0.72 -1.98 27.03
N GLN A 248 -0.35 -2.06 26.23
CA GLN A 248 -1.59 -1.34 26.48
C GLN A 248 -2.16 -1.67 27.87
N ALA A 249 -2.64 -0.66 28.57
CA ALA A 249 -3.44 -0.80 29.78
C ALA A 249 -4.93 -0.59 29.45
N ILE A 250 -5.80 -1.36 30.11
CA ILE A 250 -7.25 -1.20 30.06
C ILE A 250 -7.83 -1.35 31.47
N LEU A 251 -9.06 -0.86 31.68
CA LEU A 251 -9.76 -1.03 32.95
C LEU A 251 -10.50 -2.37 33.03
N GLN A 252 -10.66 -2.92 34.24
CA GLN A 252 -11.30 -4.21 34.53
C GLN A 252 -12.73 -4.34 33.96
N CYS A 253 -13.46 -3.22 33.87
CA CYS A 253 -14.81 -3.18 33.33
C CYS A 253 -14.85 -2.84 31.82
N GLY A 254 -13.70 -2.56 31.23
CA GLY A 254 -13.52 -2.31 29.82
C GLY A 254 -13.70 -3.56 28.95
N ARG A 255 -13.90 -3.33 27.65
CA ARG A 255 -13.82 -4.39 26.63
C ARG A 255 -12.47 -4.32 25.95
N VAL A 256 -11.86 -5.47 25.72
CA VAL A 256 -10.67 -5.59 24.88
C VAL A 256 -11.12 -5.85 23.47
N HIS A 257 -10.69 -5.02 22.52
CA HIS A 257 -10.83 -5.36 21.11
C HIS A 257 -9.53 -6.01 20.66
N LEU A 258 -9.58 -7.31 20.37
CA LEU A 258 -8.49 -8.00 19.71
C LEU A 258 -8.67 -7.82 18.21
N GLN A 259 -7.62 -7.36 17.54
CA GLN A 259 -7.60 -7.22 16.09
C GLN A 259 -6.25 -7.67 15.58
N GLY A 260 -6.27 -8.55 14.58
CA GLY A 260 -5.08 -9.14 13.99
C GLY A 260 -5.01 -8.89 12.50
N ALA A 261 -3.86 -9.19 11.92
CA ALA A 261 -3.66 -9.31 10.49
C ALA A 261 -2.85 -10.57 10.22
N ALA A 262 -3.23 -11.31 9.17
CA ALA A 262 -2.46 -12.45 8.71
C ALA A 262 -2.37 -12.43 7.19
N PHE A 263 -1.22 -12.83 6.67
CA PHE A 263 -0.94 -12.89 5.23
C PHE A 263 -0.11 -14.13 4.94
N ASP A 264 -0.41 -14.80 3.84
CA ASP A 264 0.33 -15.97 3.39
C ASP A 264 0.74 -15.70 1.93
N PRO A 265 2.05 -15.71 1.60
CA PRO A 265 2.51 -15.49 0.22
C PRO A 265 1.89 -16.45 -0.80
N GLU A 266 1.58 -17.69 -0.39
CA GLU A 266 0.95 -18.75 -1.16
C GLU A 266 -0.57 -18.57 -1.30
N GLY A 267 -1.14 -17.60 -0.57
CA GLY A 267 -2.41 -16.96 -0.88
C GLY A 267 -3.51 -17.17 0.16
N GLN A 268 -3.66 -18.38 0.71
CA GLN A 268 -4.71 -18.65 1.70
C GLN A 268 -4.12 -18.90 3.08
N VAL A 269 -4.29 -17.90 3.95
CA VAL A 269 -4.13 -18.08 5.40
C VAL A 269 -5.17 -19.10 5.86
N GLY A 270 -4.72 -20.15 6.54
CA GLY A 270 -5.54 -21.17 7.19
C GLY A 270 -6.10 -20.70 8.54
N PRO A 271 -6.19 -21.57 9.56
CA PRO A 271 -6.88 -21.26 10.80
C PRO A 271 -6.18 -20.16 11.60
N LEU A 272 -6.97 -19.27 12.17
CA LEU A 272 -6.53 -18.24 13.11
C LEU A 272 -6.88 -18.68 14.53
N VAL A 273 -6.04 -18.36 15.50
CA VAL A 273 -6.31 -18.62 16.92
C VAL A 273 -5.78 -17.46 17.76
N TRP A 274 -6.68 -16.87 18.54
CA TRP A 274 -6.34 -15.99 19.64
C TRP A 274 -6.19 -16.79 20.92
N ARG A 275 -5.17 -16.47 21.71
CA ARG A 275 -5.04 -16.95 23.08
C ARG A 275 -4.82 -15.80 24.05
N VAL A 276 -5.34 -15.95 25.26
CA VAL A 276 -5.01 -15.10 26.42
C VAL A 276 -4.48 -16.04 27.50
N ASP A 277 -3.26 -15.79 27.95
CA ASP A 277 -2.53 -16.64 28.91
C ASP A 277 -2.50 -18.12 28.52
N GLY A 278 -2.41 -18.38 27.21
CA GLY A 278 -2.39 -19.72 26.61
C GLY A 278 -3.77 -20.35 26.37
N GLU A 279 -4.85 -19.81 26.91
CA GLU A 279 -6.22 -20.30 26.68
C GLU A 279 -6.80 -19.73 25.38
N ALA A 280 -7.40 -20.58 24.55
CA ALA A 280 -7.97 -20.14 23.28
C ALA A 280 -9.28 -19.37 23.49
N VAL A 281 -9.37 -18.19 22.90
CA VAL A 281 -10.50 -17.26 23.09
C VAL A 281 -11.29 -16.96 21.82
N GLY A 282 -10.77 -17.34 20.65
CA GLY A 282 -11.48 -17.26 19.38
C GLY A 282 -10.60 -17.43 18.15
N ASP A 283 -11.21 -17.41 16.97
CA ASP A 283 -10.60 -17.75 15.68
C ASP A 283 -10.89 -16.71 14.58
N GLN A 284 -11.42 -15.54 14.96
CA GLN A 284 -11.76 -14.47 14.04
C GLN A 284 -10.61 -13.47 13.91
N ILE A 285 -10.56 -12.73 12.79
CA ILE A 285 -9.56 -11.67 12.60
C ILE A 285 -9.70 -10.52 13.61
N ALA A 286 -10.92 -10.34 14.15
CA ALA A 286 -11.20 -9.42 15.23
C ALA A 286 -12.29 -9.98 16.15
N LEU A 287 -12.13 -9.83 17.46
CA LEU A 287 -13.12 -10.23 18.45
C LEU A 287 -13.07 -9.33 19.69
N GLY A 288 -14.19 -9.23 20.39
CA GLY A 288 -14.29 -8.47 21.65
C GLY A 288 -14.24 -9.40 22.85
N LEU A 289 -13.38 -9.11 23.82
CA LEU A 289 -13.33 -9.76 25.13
C LEU A 289 -13.84 -8.81 26.21
N ALA A 290 -14.35 -9.38 27.30
CA ALA A 290 -14.75 -8.65 28.50
C ALA A 290 -14.48 -9.52 29.72
N GLY A 291 -14.27 -8.89 30.88
CA GLY A 291 -14.09 -9.61 32.15
C GLY A 291 -12.77 -10.36 32.24
N LEU A 292 -11.70 -9.83 31.65
CA LEU A 292 -10.35 -10.30 31.95
C LEU A 292 -10.02 -9.95 33.42
N PRO A 293 -9.38 -10.86 34.18
CA PRO A 293 -8.91 -10.57 35.53
C PRO A 293 -8.01 -9.33 35.61
N VAL A 294 -7.91 -8.70 36.79
CA VAL A 294 -6.91 -7.64 37.01
C VAL A 294 -5.51 -8.24 36.95
N GLY A 295 -4.60 -7.55 36.26
CA GLY A 295 -3.19 -7.92 36.14
C GLY A 295 -2.68 -8.00 34.71
N PRO A 296 -1.43 -8.45 34.54
CA PRO A 296 -0.83 -8.64 33.23
C PRO A 296 -1.38 -9.90 32.54
N HIS A 297 -1.59 -9.79 31.23
CA HIS A 297 -2.03 -10.84 30.34
C HIS A 297 -1.13 -10.92 29.11
N VAL A 298 -0.86 -12.14 28.66
CA VAL A 298 -0.17 -12.39 27.39
C VAL A 298 -1.22 -12.73 26.34
N VAL A 299 -1.34 -11.89 25.33
CA VAL A 299 -2.21 -12.11 24.17
C VAL A 299 -1.36 -12.67 23.04
N THR A 300 -1.73 -13.83 22.50
CA THR A 300 -1.10 -14.35 21.28
C THR A 300 -2.10 -14.48 20.15
N PHE A 301 -1.63 -14.22 18.93
CA PHE A 301 -2.38 -14.38 17.70
C PHE A 301 -1.59 -15.27 16.75
N ARG A 302 -2.09 -16.48 16.52
CA ARG A 302 -1.48 -17.49 15.67
C ARG A 302 -2.24 -17.62 14.37
N ALA A 303 -1.51 -17.61 13.26
CA ALA A 303 -2.01 -17.98 11.93
C ALA A 303 -1.26 -19.22 11.44
N GLU A 304 -1.96 -20.12 10.78
CA GLU A 304 -1.39 -21.33 10.17
C GLU A 304 -1.79 -21.35 8.70
N ASP A 305 -0.95 -21.88 7.81
CA ASP A 305 -1.27 -22.10 6.40
C ASP A 305 -1.95 -23.45 6.16
N GLN A 306 -2.20 -23.80 4.89
CA GLN A 306 -2.84 -25.07 4.53
C GLN A 306 -1.92 -26.30 4.67
N GLN A 307 -0.62 -26.09 4.80
CA GLN A 307 0.42 -27.10 4.88
C GLN A 307 0.92 -27.31 6.33
N GLY A 308 0.37 -26.55 7.28
CA GLY A 308 0.62 -26.62 8.71
C GLY A 308 1.76 -25.75 9.21
N ALA A 309 2.38 -24.92 8.36
CA ALA A 309 3.35 -23.93 8.85
C ALA A 309 2.59 -22.76 9.50
N ALA A 310 3.18 -22.17 10.53
CA ALA A 310 2.49 -21.20 11.35
C ALA A 310 3.40 -20.08 11.81
N ALA A 311 2.80 -18.92 12.04
CA ALA A 311 3.42 -17.80 12.72
C ALA A 311 2.54 -17.34 13.87
N GLU A 312 3.19 -16.78 14.88
CA GLU A 312 2.55 -16.27 16.08
C GLU A 312 3.09 -14.89 16.41
N ALA A 313 2.18 -13.97 16.69
CA ALA A 313 2.47 -12.66 17.25
C ALA A 313 2.05 -12.64 18.72
N GLU A 314 2.76 -11.86 19.53
CA GLU A 314 2.54 -11.71 20.96
C GLU A 314 2.41 -10.22 21.32
N ALA A 315 1.48 -9.90 22.21
CA ALA A 315 1.30 -8.59 22.81
C ALA A 315 1.01 -8.72 24.30
N LEU A 316 1.58 -7.80 25.09
CA LEU A 316 1.26 -7.68 26.50
C LEU A 316 0.10 -6.70 26.71
N LEU A 317 -0.85 -7.11 27.53
CA LEU A 317 -2.00 -6.32 27.96
C LEU A 317 -2.00 -6.25 29.48
N THR A 318 -2.26 -5.09 30.07
CA THR A 318 -2.47 -4.98 31.53
C THR A 318 -3.90 -4.55 31.81
N VAL A 319 -4.60 -5.29 32.66
CA VAL A 319 -5.92 -4.91 33.17
C VAL A 319 -5.71 -4.24 34.53
N LEU A 320 -6.07 -2.97 34.63
CA LEU A 320 -6.08 -2.18 35.85
C LEU A 320 -7.40 -2.39 36.59
N ALA A 321 -7.34 -2.40 37.92
CA ALA A 321 -8.56 -2.44 38.74
C ALA A 321 -9.39 -1.18 38.52
N ASP A 322 -10.70 -1.37 38.46
CA ASP A 322 -11.77 -0.38 38.29
C ASP A 322 -12.98 -1.00 38.99
N THR A 323 -13.01 -0.87 40.31
CA THR A 323 -13.86 -1.69 41.19
C THR A 323 -15.34 -1.36 41.03
N ASP A 324 -15.68 -0.11 40.76
CA ASP A 324 -17.06 0.37 40.59
C ASP A 324 -17.49 0.57 39.12
N CYS A 325 -16.59 0.32 38.17
CA CYS A 325 -16.80 0.37 36.74
C CYS A 325 -17.20 1.77 36.23
N ASP A 326 -16.58 2.83 36.75
CA ASP A 326 -16.90 4.19 36.37
C ASP A 326 -16.00 4.79 35.29
N GLY A 327 -14.89 4.10 34.97
CA GLY A 327 -13.95 4.52 33.95
C GLY A 327 -12.70 5.21 34.49
N MET A 328 -12.53 5.26 35.81
CA MET A 328 -11.26 5.55 36.49
C MET A 328 -10.61 4.25 36.97
N SER A 329 -9.36 4.31 37.43
CA SER A 329 -8.70 3.15 38.04
C SER A 329 -8.59 3.33 39.54
N ASP A 330 -8.70 2.25 40.32
CA ASP A 330 -8.62 2.30 41.79
C ASP A 330 -7.34 3.01 42.29
N ASP A 331 -6.22 2.87 41.56
CA ASP A 331 -4.94 3.52 41.90
C ASP A 331 -5.01 5.04 41.71
N PHE A 332 -5.64 5.51 40.62
CA PHE A 332 -5.87 6.93 40.38
C PHE A 332 -6.77 7.53 41.46
N GLU A 333 -7.86 6.85 41.78
CA GLU A 333 -8.83 7.32 42.76
C GLU A 333 -8.21 7.40 44.15
N THR A 334 -7.51 6.35 44.56
CA THR A 334 -6.78 6.31 45.83
C THR A 334 -5.72 7.41 45.90
N ARG A 335 -5.02 7.69 44.80
CA ARG A 335 -3.96 8.70 44.73
C ARG A 335 -4.50 10.11 44.98
N TYR A 336 -5.69 10.43 44.46
CA TYR A 336 -6.29 11.77 44.57
C TYR A 336 -7.37 11.87 45.67
N GLY A 337 -7.57 10.80 46.43
CA GLY A 337 -8.53 10.75 47.54
C GLY A 337 -9.99 10.82 47.07
N LEU A 338 -10.25 10.19 45.93
CA LEU A 338 -11.56 9.75 45.45
C LEU A 338 -11.87 8.37 46.07
N ASP A 339 -13.05 7.81 45.82
CA ASP A 339 -13.53 6.57 46.44
C ASP A 339 -13.72 5.45 45.39
N PRO A 340 -12.80 4.46 45.32
CA PRO A 340 -12.81 3.36 44.33
C PRO A 340 -14.07 2.48 44.29
N ASP A 341 -14.95 2.61 45.27
CA ASP A 341 -16.21 1.88 45.37
C ASP A 341 -17.43 2.75 44.94
N ALA A 342 -17.23 4.01 44.53
CA ALA A 342 -18.26 5.04 44.47
C ALA A 342 -18.40 5.78 43.14
N ARG A 343 -18.77 5.05 42.09
CA ARG A 343 -19.05 5.46 40.69
C ARG A 343 -19.60 6.86 40.39
N ALA A 344 -20.33 7.45 41.33
CA ALA A 344 -20.85 8.79 41.18
C ALA A 344 -19.74 9.87 41.22
N ASP A 345 -18.59 9.59 41.82
CA ASP A 345 -17.52 10.57 41.96
C ASP A 345 -16.72 10.81 40.68
N ALA A 346 -16.62 9.85 39.73
CA ALA A 346 -16.18 10.14 38.35
C ALA A 346 -16.88 11.35 37.73
N ALA A 347 -18.17 11.53 38.00
CA ALA A 347 -18.99 12.61 37.43
C ALA A 347 -18.99 13.90 38.27
N LEU A 348 -18.26 13.92 39.39
CA LEU A 348 -18.06 15.12 40.19
C LEU A 348 -16.87 15.91 39.64
N ASP A 349 -16.90 17.21 39.88
CA ASP A 349 -15.82 18.16 39.65
C ASP A 349 -15.30 18.53 41.04
N ARG A 350 -14.10 18.07 41.38
CA ARG A 350 -13.60 18.08 42.76
C ARG A 350 -12.95 19.40 43.15
N ASP A 351 -12.41 20.15 42.20
CA ASP A 351 -11.74 21.43 42.42
C ASP A 351 -12.48 22.65 41.81
N ASP A 352 -13.69 22.42 41.30
CA ASP A 352 -14.63 23.41 40.77
C ASP A 352 -14.04 24.20 39.59
N ASP A 353 -13.36 23.50 38.68
CA ASP A 353 -12.71 24.07 37.51
C ASP A 353 -13.54 23.96 36.21
N GLY A 354 -14.54 23.07 36.21
CA GLY A 354 -15.44 22.80 35.08
C GLY A 354 -15.19 21.47 34.35
N LEU A 355 -14.22 20.66 34.77
CA LEU A 355 -13.93 19.32 34.25
C LEU A 355 -14.31 18.26 35.30
N THR A 356 -14.71 17.06 34.87
CA THR A 356 -15.07 15.98 35.82
C THR A 356 -13.85 15.14 36.15
N ASN A 357 -13.81 14.53 37.35
CA ASN A 357 -12.74 13.63 37.78
C ASN A 357 -12.44 12.53 36.74
N GLY A 358 -13.51 12.00 36.11
CA GLY A 358 -13.38 11.00 35.06
C GLY A 358 -12.78 11.55 33.78
N ASP A 359 -13.12 12.78 33.38
CA ASP A 359 -12.50 13.44 32.22
C ASP A 359 -11.03 13.75 32.51
N GLU A 360 -10.71 14.20 33.72
CA GLU A 360 -9.33 14.45 34.17
C GLU A 360 -8.48 13.16 34.15
N TYR A 361 -9.05 12.02 34.53
CA TYR A 361 -8.41 10.72 34.37
C TYR A 361 -8.07 10.42 32.89
N TRP A 362 -8.99 10.68 31.96
CA TRP A 362 -8.75 10.47 30.53
C TRP A 362 -7.69 11.41 29.94
N HIS A 363 -7.58 12.63 30.48
CA HIS A 363 -6.54 13.60 30.11
C HIS A 363 -5.21 13.36 30.84
N GLY A 364 -5.20 12.54 31.90
CA GLY A 364 -4.00 12.23 32.67
C GLY A 364 -3.54 13.37 33.59
N ILE A 365 -4.48 14.20 34.04
CA ILE A 365 -4.25 15.41 34.86
C ILE A 365 -4.73 15.21 36.31
N ASP A 366 -4.53 16.20 37.19
CA ASP A 366 -4.76 16.09 38.64
C ASP A 366 -6.16 16.60 39.03
N PRO A 367 -7.11 15.74 39.44
CA PRO A 367 -8.48 16.11 39.79
C PRO A 367 -8.62 16.91 41.09
N THR A 368 -7.50 17.38 41.65
CA THR A 368 -7.47 18.21 42.86
C THR A 368 -6.81 19.55 42.61
N ASN A 369 -6.40 19.83 41.37
CA ASN A 369 -5.70 21.03 40.98
C ASN A 369 -6.33 21.66 39.73
N PRO A 370 -7.00 22.83 39.84
CA PRO A 370 -7.83 23.39 38.77
C PRO A 370 -7.02 24.03 37.62
N ASP A 371 -5.72 23.74 37.53
CA ASP A 371 -4.70 24.27 36.59
C ASP A 371 -3.49 23.32 36.72
N SER A 372 -3.61 22.14 36.10
CA SER A 372 -2.71 21.00 36.27
C SER A 372 -1.30 21.26 35.75
N ASP A 373 -1.16 22.07 34.72
CA ASP A 373 0.11 22.39 34.09
C ASP A 373 0.72 23.71 34.59
N GLY A 374 -0.07 24.54 35.28
CA GLY A 374 0.36 25.74 35.98
C GLY A 374 0.58 26.94 35.06
N ASP A 375 -0.02 26.95 33.86
CA ASP A 375 0.12 28.04 32.88
C ASP A 375 -0.81 29.24 33.13
N GLY A 376 -1.78 29.06 34.03
CA GLY A 376 -2.75 30.06 34.47
C GLY A 376 -4.11 29.99 33.80
N TYR A 377 -4.36 29.00 32.95
CA TYR A 377 -5.69 28.59 32.47
C TYR A 377 -6.19 27.39 33.29
N ARG A 378 -7.51 27.23 33.40
CA ARG A 378 -8.08 26.08 34.12
C ARG A 378 -8.24 24.90 33.18
N ASP A 379 -8.02 23.67 33.65
CA ASP A 379 -8.10 22.46 32.83
C ASP A 379 -9.45 22.38 32.09
N GLY A 380 -10.55 22.65 32.79
CA GLY A 380 -11.90 22.73 32.23
C GLY A 380 -12.09 23.84 31.19
N GLU A 381 -11.42 24.99 31.32
CA GLU A 381 -11.43 26.07 30.31
C GLU A 381 -10.67 25.64 29.05
N GLU A 382 -9.54 24.96 29.22
CA GLU A 382 -8.67 24.50 28.16
C GLU A 382 -9.31 23.44 27.27
N VAL A 383 -9.84 22.38 27.88
CA VAL A 383 -10.57 21.33 27.15
C VAL A 383 -11.77 21.94 26.40
N ALA A 384 -12.50 22.86 27.01
CA ALA A 384 -13.65 23.53 26.36
C ALA A 384 -13.24 24.40 25.16
N LEU A 385 -12.03 24.95 25.16
CA LEU A 385 -11.49 25.80 24.09
C LEU A 385 -10.56 25.04 23.12
N GLY A 386 -10.34 23.75 23.36
CA GLY A 386 -9.57 22.85 22.51
C GLY A 386 -8.05 23.00 22.64
N SER A 387 -7.56 23.46 23.78
CA SER A 387 -6.14 23.34 24.17
C SER A 387 -5.89 22.09 25.01
N ASP A 388 -4.63 21.86 25.40
CA ASP A 388 -4.20 20.63 26.08
C ASP A 388 -3.85 20.96 27.54
N PRO A 389 -4.66 20.53 28.53
CA PRO A 389 -4.49 20.92 29.94
C PRO A 389 -3.27 20.28 30.63
N ALA A 390 -2.51 19.45 29.93
CA ALA A 390 -1.28 18.85 30.43
C ALA A 390 -0.01 19.51 29.85
N ASP A 391 -0.13 20.50 28.97
CA ASP A 391 0.98 21.16 28.28
C ASP A 391 0.98 22.68 28.50
N PRO A 392 1.90 23.24 29.33
CA PRO A 392 1.97 24.67 29.63
C PRO A 392 2.25 25.61 28.43
N HIS A 393 2.40 25.04 27.23
CA HIS A 393 2.59 25.76 25.98
C HIS A 393 1.36 25.69 25.05
N SER A 394 0.34 24.93 25.42
CA SER A 394 -0.92 24.78 24.72
C SER A 394 -1.98 25.67 25.35
N THR A 395 -2.00 26.96 25.02
CA THR A 395 -2.96 27.90 25.63
C THR A 395 -4.21 28.11 24.76
N PRO A 396 -5.37 28.40 25.36
CA PRO A 396 -6.56 28.80 24.62
C PRO A 396 -6.34 30.04 23.74
N SER A 397 -6.70 29.97 22.47
CA SER A 397 -6.54 31.10 21.56
C SER A 397 -7.50 32.26 21.92
N ARG A 398 -6.99 33.47 22.14
CA ARG A 398 -7.76 34.68 22.54
C ARG A 398 -8.78 35.21 21.51
N ARG A 399 -9.31 34.41 20.59
CA ARG A 399 -10.30 34.83 19.57
C ARG A 399 -11.75 34.59 20.01
N ALA A 400 -12.17 35.09 21.18
CA ALA A 400 -13.59 35.16 21.53
C ALA A 400 -13.99 36.28 22.53
N LEU A 401 -13.21 37.35 22.69
CA LEU A 401 -13.59 38.50 23.52
C LEU A 401 -13.53 39.82 22.75
N TYR A 402 -14.40 39.99 21.75
CA TYR A 402 -14.81 41.31 21.25
C TYR A 402 -16.27 41.26 20.79
N LEU A 403 -17.21 41.27 21.74
CA LEU A 403 -18.51 41.91 21.49
C LEU A 403 -18.33 43.39 21.92
N PRO A 404 -18.40 44.37 21.01
CA PRO A 404 -18.22 45.77 21.38
C PRO A 404 -19.42 46.23 22.22
N LEU A 405 -19.11 46.61 23.46
CA LEU A 405 -19.99 47.33 24.37
C LEU A 405 -20.13 48.78 23.85
N VAL A 406 -21.05 49.07 22.91
CA VAL A 406 -21.38 50.46 22.52
C VAL A 406 -22.86 50.65 22.14
N LEU A 407 -23.54 51.40 23.01
CA LEU A 407 -24.69 52.32 22.84
C LEU A 407 -26.00 51.85 22.17
N ARG A 408 -27.09 51.94 22.95
CA ARG A 408 -28.20 52.84 22.60
C ARG A 408 -28.70 53.61 23.84
N ALA A 409 -28.40 54.90 23.85
CA ALA A 409 -29.24 55.90 24.48
C ALA A 409 -30.10 56.54 23.37
N GLN A 410 -31.42 56.43 23.51
CA GLN A 410 -32.42 57.49 23.33
C GLN A 410 -33.74 57.04 23.95
#